data_AF-A0A5H7LFQ6-F1
#
_entry.id   AF-A0A5H7LFQ6-F1
#
_cell.length_a   1.000
_cell.length_b   1.000
_cell.length_c   1.000
_cell.angle_alpha   90.00
_cell.angle_beta   90.00
_cell.angle_gamma   90.00
#
_symmetry.space_group_name_H-M   'P 1'
#
loop_
_entity.id
_entity.type
_entity.pdbx_description
1 polymer ?
#
loop_
_entity_poly.entity_id
_entity_poly.type
_entity_poly.pdbx_seq_one_letter_code
_entity_poly.pdbx_strand_id
1 'polypeptide(L)'
;MKVNKKRLAEFFNVDPRTIERWQSQGMPLASGGGKGVEAVFDSAAVIEWYAERDASIENEKLRKEVDDLRAAAESDLVPGTIDYERYRLTRAQADAQELKNAERKSEVMDIELFTYILQRIAQEIVGILSRLPLTLQRKYPDLTTEHIDAIKTEIAKASDKAATIADVEKWVDDFRRTSGE
;
A
#
# COMPACT_ATOMS: atom_id res chain seq x y z
N MET A 1 -40.23 -7.21 -8.53
CA MET A 1 -41.65 -7.33 -8.06
C MET A 1 -41.70 -6.70 -6.68
N LYS A 2 -42.62 -5.76 -6.41
CA LYS A 2 -42.71 -5.16 -5.07
C LYS A 2 -43.53 -6.04 -4.13
N VAL A 3 -42.94 -6.48 -3.03
CA VAL A 3 -43.58 -7.33 -2.03
C VAL A 3 -43.46 -6.74 -0.63
N ASN A 4 -44.45 -7.02 0.21
CA ASN A 4 -44.34 -6.71 1.63
C ASN A 4 -43.59 -7.81 2.37
N LYS A 5 -43.27 -7.54 3.63
CA LYS A 5 -42.51 -8.45 4.50
C LYS A 5 -43.15 -9.83 4.66
N LYS A 6 -44.48 -9.92 4.81
CA LYS A 6 -45.18 -11.20 4.98
C LYS A 6 -45.07 -12.07 3.72
N ARG A 7 -45.30 -11.46 2.55
CA ARG A 7 -45.20 -12.15 1.27
C ARG A 7 -43.75 -12.52 0.91
N LEU A 8 -42.78 -11.72 1.33
CA LEU A 8 -41.36 -12.04 1.20
C LEU A 8 -40.97 -13.24 2.09
N ALA A 9 -41.47 -13.28 3.33
CA ALA A 9 -41.26 -14.39 4.26
C ALA A 9 -41.87 -15.70 3.72
N GLU A 10 -43.08 -15.64 3.14
CA GLU A 10 -43.71 -16.76 2.45
C GLU A 10 -42.90 -17.23 1.23
N PHE A 11 -42.39 -16.31 0.42
CA PHE A 11 -41.61 -16.63 -0.78
C PHE A 11 -40.30 -17.38 -0.45
N PHE A 12 -39.60 -16.93 0.59
CA PHE A 12 -38.39 -17.60 1.08
C PHE A 12 -38.67 -18.76 2.03
N ASN A 13 -39.94 -19.03 2.35
CA ASN A 13 -40.39 -20.03 3.32
C ASN A 13 -39.67 -19.89 4.68
N VAL A 14 -39.60 -18.66 5.20
CA VAL A 14 -38.94 -18.32 6.48
C VAL A 14 -39.89 -17.55 7.41
N ASP A 15 -39.56 -17.52 8.71
CA ASP A 15 -40.28 -16.68 9.67
C ASP A 15 -40.11 -15.18 9.34
N PRO A 16 -41.15 -14.32 9.47
CA PRO A 16 -41.03 -12.88 9.26
C PRO A 16 -39.94 -12.19 10.09
N ARG A 17 -39.53 -12.75 11.23
CA ARG A 17 -38.38 -12.29 12.05
C ARG A 17 -37.04 -12.52 11.35
N THR A 18 -36.93 -13.56 10.53
CA THR A 18 -35.74 -13.79 9.70
C THR A 18 -35.57 -12.66 8.68
N ILE A 19 -36.67 -12.17 8.11
CA ILE A 19 -36.65 -11.00 7.23
C ILE A 19 -36.20 -9.73 7.99
N GLU A 20 -36.60 -9.54 9.25
CA GLU A 20 -36.09 -8.43 10.09
C GLU A 20 -34.58 -8.52 10.30
N ARG A 21 -34.08 -9.74 10.55
CA ARG A 21 -32.65 -9.98 10.72
C ARG A 21 -31.88 -9.73 9.41
N TRP A 22 -32.44 -10.10 8.26
CA TRP A 22 -31.83 -9.78 6.97
C TRP A 22 -31.81 -8.27 6.72
N GLN A 23 -32.84 -7.54 7.12
CA GLN A 23 -32.83 -6.07 7.09
C GLN A 23 -31.70 -5.48 7.93
N SER A 24 -31.47 -5.98 9.16
CA SER A 24 -30.36 -5.49 9.98
C SER A 24 -28.97 -5.88 9.45
N GLN A 25 -28.91 -6.88 8.57
CA GLN A 25 -27.71 -7.29 7.83
C GLN A 25 -27.53 -6.54 6.49
N GLY A 26 -28.37 -5.55 6.20
CA GLY A 26 -28.25 -4.70 5.01
C GLY A 26 -29.08 -5.15 3.81
N MET A 27 -30.09 -6.02 3.99
CA MET A 27 -31.00 -6.40 2.90
C MET A 27 -31.70 -5.17 2.29
N PRO A 28 -31.69 -5.00 0.95
CA PRO A 28 -32.24 -3.83 0.27
C PRO A 28 -33.72 -3.58 0.56
N LEU A 29 -34.05 -2.32 0.87
CA LEU A 29 -35.42 -1.87 1.08
C LEU A 29 -35.82 -0.89 -0.03
N ALA A 30 -36.96 -1.14 -0.68
CA ALA A 30 -37.43 -0.29 -1.77
C ALA A 30 -38.17 0.96 -1.26
N SER A 31 -38.95 0.84 -0.18
CA SER A 31 -39.61 1.97 0.50
C SER A 31 -40.22 1.56 1.84
N GLY A 32 -40.43 2.51 2.75
CA GLY A 32 -41.06 2.27 4.06
C GLY A 32 -40.05 1.90 5.16
N GLY A 33 -40.48 1.15 6.18
CA GLY A 33 -39.58 0.63 7.23
C GLY A 33 -39.44 1.50 8.49
N GLY A 34 -40.16 2.62 8.58
CA GLY A 34 -40.28 3.45 9.79
C GLY A 34 -41.43 3.02 10.71
N LYS A 35 -41.47 3.58 11.93
CA LYS A 35 -42.51 3.29 12.92
C LYS A 35 -43.90 3.63 12.36
N GLY A 36 -44.69 2.60 12.04
CA GLY A 36 -46.04 2.73 11.48
C GLY A 36 -46.16 2.68 9.95
N VAL A 37 -45.06 2.49 9.20
CA VAL A 37 -45.07 2.41 7.72
C VAL A 37 -44.63 1.03 7.25
N GLU A 38 -45.45 0.36 6.45
CA GLU A 38 -45.17 -0.99 5.95
C GLU A 38 -43.91 -1.02 5.06
N ALA A 39 -43.03 -1.98 5.32
CA ALA A 39 -41.80 -2.18 4.56
C ALA A 39 -42.10 -2.86 3.22
N VAL A 40 -41.64 -2.24 2.14
CA VAL A 40 -41.75 -2.74 0.77
C VAL A 40 -40.37 -3.09 0.24
N PHE A 41 -40.26 -4.28 -0.33
CA PHE A 41 -39.04 -4.83 -0.89
C PHE A 41 -39.19 -5.03 -2.38
N ASP A 42 -38.11 -4.84 -3.13
CA ASP A 42 -38.05 -5.37 -4.49
C ASP A 42 -37.49 -6.78 -4.45
N SER A 43 -38.29 -7.77 -4.83
CA SER A 43 -37.90 -9.18 -4.80
C SER A 43 -36.64 -9.45 -5.62
N ALA A 44 -36.40 -8.73 -6.72
CA ALA A 44 -35.18 -8.91 -7.52
C ALA A 44 -33.92 -8.53 -6.73
N ALA A 45 -33.92 -7.33 -6.14
CA ALA A 45 -32.82 -6.85 -5.30
C ALA A 45 -32.60 -7.71 -4.05
N VAL A 46 -33.67 -8.25 -3.45
CA VAL A 46 -33.55 -9.16 -2.31
C VAL A 46 -32.94 -10.50 -2.71
N ILE A 47 -33.30 -11.05 -3.88
CA ILE A 47 -32.73 -12.31 -4.38
C ILE A 47 -31.25 -12.14 -4.70
N GLU A 48 -30.87 -11.05 -5.36
CA GLU A 48 -29.46 -10.72 -5.64
C GLU A 48 -28.65 -10.62 -4.33
N TRP A 49 -29.15 -9.82 -3.37
CA TRP A 49 -28.51 -9.70 -2.06
C TRP A 49 -28.40 -11.04 -1.32
N TYR A 50 -29.44 -11.88 -1.39
CA TYR A 50 -29.45 -13.19 -0.74
C TYR A 50 -28.40 -14.13 -1.36
N ALA A 51 -28.31 -14.16 -2.68
CA ALA A 51 -27.32 -14.96 -3.41
C ALA A 51 -25.88 -14.50 -3.11
N GLU A 52 -25.64 -13.18 -3.10
CA GLU A 52 -24.34 -12.61 -2.74
C GLU A 52 -23.96 -12.89 -1.30
N ARG A 53 -24.90 -12.75 -0.35
CA ARG A 53 -24.67 -13.02 1.06
C ARG A 53 -24.32 -14.50 1.29
N ASP A 54 -25.07 -15.42 0.68
CA ASP A 54 -24.82 -16.85 0.84
C ASP A 54 -23.48 -17.25 0.19
N ALA A 55 -23.15 -16.71 -1.00
CA ALA A 55 -21.85 -16.89 -1.61
C ALA A 55 -20.71 -16.32 -0.75
N SER A 56 -20.92 -15.17 -0.10
CA SER A 56 -19.95 -14.59 0.82
C SER A 56 -19.74 -15.47 2.06
N ILE A 57 -20.81 -16.01 2.65
CA ILE A 57 -20.72 -16.91 3.80
C ILE A 57 -20.00 -18.21 3.43
N GLU A 58 -20.29 -18.76 2.26
CA GLU A 58 -19.64 -19.98 1.78
C GLU A 58 -18.16 -19.75 1.47
N ASN A 59 -17.81 -18.64 0.80
CA ASN A 59 -16.42 -18.26 0.58
C ASN A 59 -15.65 -18.07 1.88
N GLU A 60 -16.26 -17.46 2.91
CA GLU A 60 -15.62 -17.28 4.20
C GLU A 60 -15.35 -18.62 4.90
N LYS A 61 -16.29 -19.58 4.82
CA LYS A 61 -16.08 -20.94 5.34
C LYS A 61 -14.94 -21.65 4.61
N LEU A 62 -14.92 -21.56 3.27
CA LEU A 62 -13.88 -22.17 2.46
C LEU A 62 -12.50 -21.56 2.73
N ARG A 63 -12.42 -20.24 2.90
CA ARG A 63 -11.18 -19.56 3.32
C ARG A 63 -10.66 -20.11 4.64
N LYS A 64 -11.54 -20.20 5.64
CA LYS A 64 -11.18 -20.75 6.94
C LYS A 64 -10.72 -22.21 6.87
N GLU A 65 -11.41 -23.05 6.09
CA GLU A 65 -11.01 -24.45 5.89
C GLU A 65 -9.64 -24.57 5.21
N VAL A 66 -9.36 -23.74 4.20
CA VAL A 66 -8.06 -23.69 3.55
C VAL A 66 -6.96 -23.24 4.52
N ASP A 67 -7.23 -22.24 5.36
CA ASP A 67 -6.29 -21.75 6.36
C ASP A 67 -6.00 -22.83 7.42
N ASP A 68 -7.03 -23.54 7.89
CA ASP A 68 -6.89 -24.66 8.84
C ASP A 68 -6.06 -25.81 8.24
N LEU A 69 -6.31 -26.16 6.97
CA LEU A 69 -5.52 -27.17 6.25
C LEU A 69 -4.07 -26.75 6.05
N ARG A 70 -3.83 -25.47 5.75
CA ARG A 70 -2.48 -24.91 5.62
C ARG A 70 -1.74 -24.95 6.96
N ALA A 71 -2.40 -24.55 8.05
CA ALA A 71 -1.81 -24.60 9.38
C ALA A 71 -1.47 -26.03 9.82
N ALA A 72 -2.34 -27.00 9.52
CA ALA A 72 -2.06 -28.42 9.77
C ALA A 72 -0.85 -28.91 8.97
N ALA A 73 -0.82 -28.63 7.66
CA ALA A 73 0.28 -29.01 6.79
C ALA A 73 1.61 -28.37 7.20
N GLU A 74 1.60 -27.11 7.66
CA GLU A 74 2.79 -26.44 8.18
C GLU A 74 3.24 -27.00 9.54
N SER A 75 2.31 -27.46 10.39
CA SER A 75 2.63 -28.07 11.69
C SER A 75 3.31 -29.44 11.57
N ASP A 76 3.01 -30.17 10.48
CA ASP A 76 3.61 -31.48 10.19
C ASP A 76 5.03 -31.37 9.61
N LEU A 77 5.48 -30.16 9.25
CA LEU A 77 6.83 -29.94 8.73
C LEU A 77 7.85 -29.96 9.87
N VAL A 78 8.64 -31.03 9.92
CA VAL A 78 9.73 -31.16 10.90
C VAL A 78 11.00 -30.47 10.37
N PRO A 79 11.61 -29.53 11.12
CA PRO A 79 12.88 -28.91 10.73
C PRO A 79 13.97 -29.92 10.40
N GLY A 80 14.69 -29.70 9.30
CA GLY A 80 15.76 -30.59 8.82
C GLY A 80 15.28 -31.73 7.91
N THR A 81 13.99 -31.89 7.68
CA THR A 81 13.47 -32.79 6.64
C THR A 81 13.54 -32.14 5.25
N ILE A 82 13.59 -32.96 4.20
CA ILE A 82 13.60 -32.49 2.81
C ILE A 82 12.37 -31.63 2.50
N ASP A 83 11.20 -32.01 3.03
CA ASP A 83 9.95 -31.31 2.75
C ASP A 83 9.88 -29.95 3.47
N TYR A 84 10.42 -29.84 4.69
CA TYR A 84 10.58 -28.55 5.38
C TYR A 84 11.52 -27.61 4.61
N GLU A 85 12.66 -28.10 4.13
CA GLU A 85 13.59 -27.25 3.37
C GLU A 85 13.03 -26.85 1.99
N ARG A 86 12.26 -27.73 1.33
CA ARG A 86 11.52 -27.39 0.10
C ARG A 86 10.45 -26.33 0.35
N TYR A 87 9.69 -26.46 1.45
CA TYR A 87 8.70 -25.46 1.84
C TYR A 87 9.35 -24.10 2.08
N ARG A 88 10.46 -24.05 2.84
CA ARG A 88 11.22 -22.82 3.07
C ARG A 88 11.74 -22.19 1.79
N LEU A 89 12.32 -22.99 0.90
CA LEU A 89 12.80 -22.51 -0.40
C LEU A 89 11.66 -21.94 -1.25
N THR A 90 10.53 -22.65 -1.31
CA THR A 90 9.35 -22.21 -2.09
C THR A 90 8.79 -20.91 -1.54
N ARG A 91 8.71 -20.77 -0.21
CA ARG A 91 8.29 -19.53 0.44
C ARG A 91 9.24 -18.37 0.13
N ALA A 92 10.54 -18.58 0.28
CA ALA A 92 11.53 -17.55 -0.04
C ALA A 92 11.51 -17.16 -1.54
N GLN A 93 11.24 -18.12 -2.43
CA GLN A 93 11.05 -17.85 -3.86
C GLN A 93 9.79 -17.03 -4.13
N ALA A 94 8.69 -17.31 -3.43
CA ALA A 94 7.46 -16.53 -3.52
C ALA A 94 7.68 -15.09 -3.05
N ASP A 95 8.29 -14.91 -1.87
CA ASP A 95 8.61 -13.58 -1.31
C ASP A 95 9.53 -12.78 -2.27
N ALA A 96 10.56 -13.43 -2.83
CA ALA A 96 11.44 -12.81 -3.82
C ALA A 96 10.70 -12.42 -5.12
N GLN A 97 9.72 -13.22 -5.53
CA GLN A 97 8.91 -12.92 -6.72
C GLN A 97 7.90 -11.79 -6.45
N GLU A 98 7.34 -11.69 -5.24
CA GLU A 98 6.50 -10.57 -4.82
C GLU A 98 7.28 -9.25 -4.84
N LEU A 99 8.50 -9.24 -4.29
CA LEU A 99 9.39 -8.08 -4.36
C LEU A 99 9.67 -7.66 -5.81
N LYS A 100 10.00 -8.62 -6.69
CA LYS A 100 10.18 -8.36 -8.13
C LYS A 100 8.92 -7.83 -8.81
N ASN A 101 7.75 -8.30 -8.40
CA ASN A 101 6.47 -7.82 -8.93
C ASN A 101 6.20 -6.38 -8.47
N ALA A 102 6.50 -6.06 -7.21
CA ALA A 102 6.37 -4.71 -6.67
C ALA A 102 7.37 -3.74 -7.33
N GLU A 103 8.61 -4.17 -7.59
CA GLU A 103 9.58 -3.40 -8.39
C GLU A 103 9.03 -3.09 -9.79
N ARG A 104 8.49 -4.10 -10.48
CA ARG A 104 7.86 -3.92 -11.81
C ARG A 104 6.65 -2.98 -11.79
N LYS A 105 5.94 -2.89 -10.66
CA LYS A 105 4.85 -1.93 -10.43
C LYS A 105 5.33 -0.55 -9.97
N SER A 106 6.65 -0.34 -9.84
CA SER A 106 7.27 0.88 -9.31
C SER A 106 6.88 1.20 -7.86
N GLU A 107 6.50 0.19 -7.09
CA GLU A 107 6.16 0.33 -5.66
C GLU A 107 7.42 0.26 -4.77
N VAL A 108 8.51 -0.35 -5.27
CA VAL A 108 9.81 -0.45 -4.60
C VAL A 108 10.93 -0.11 -5.57
N MET A 109 11.95 0.61 -5.08
CA MET A 109 13.14 0.97 -5.84
C MET A 109 14.37 0.33 -5.16
N ASP A 110 15.25 -0.23 -5.98
CA ASP A 110 16.55 -0.73 -5.52
C ASP A 110 17.36 0.39 -4.86
N ILE A 111 17.92 0.13 -3.67
CA ILE A 111 18.70 1.11 -2.89
C ILE A 111 19.94 1.56 -3.66
N GLU A 112 20.60 0.68 -4.41
CA GLU A 112 21.76 1.01 -5.24
C GLU A 112 21.36 1.96 -6.37
N LEU A 113 20.22 1.69 -7.03
CA LEU A 113 19.68 2.55 -8.08
C LEU A 113 19.29 3.93 -7.53
N PHE A 114 18.61 3.98 -6.38
CA PHE A 114 18.24 5.23 -5.73
C PHE A 114 19.47 6.07 -5.36
N THR A 115 20.48 5.42 -4.76
CA THR A 115 21.76 6.04 -4.39
C THR A 115 22.48 6.59 -5.61
N TYR A 116 22.51 5.83 -6.70
CA TYR A 116 23.08 6.26 -7.98
C TYR A 116 22.38 7.51 -8.53
N ILE A 117 21.05 7.51 -8.56
CA ILE A 117 20.25 8.65 -9.06
C ILE A 117 20.53 9.90 -8.23
N LEU A 118 20.52 9.78 -6.90
CA LEU A 118 20.82 10.91 -6.00
C LEU A 118 22.23 11.45 -6.22
N GLN A 119 23.23 10.57 -6.33
CA GLN A 119 24.60 10.98 -6.58
C GLN A 119 24.74 11.69 -7.93
N ARG A 120 24.02 11.20 -8.96
CA ARG A 120 24.02 11.82 -10.29
C ARG A 120 23.44 13.24 -10.26
N ILE A 121 22.29 13.41 -9.61
CA ILE A 121 21.64 14.72 -9.46
C ILE A 121 22.54 15.68 -8.66
N ALA A 122 23.15 15.21 -7.56
CA ALA A 122 24.05 16.02 -6.75
C ALA A 122 25.26 16.50 -7.55
N GLN A 123 25.87 15.64 -8.37
CA GLN A 123 26.99 16.01 -9.25
C GLN A 123 26.57 17.07 -10.28
N GLU A 124 25.38 16.96 -10.86
CA GLU A 124 24.86 17.97 -11.81
C GLU A 124 24.66 19.33 -11.13
N ILE A 125 24.07 19.36 -9.94
CA ILE A 125 23.90 20.59 -9.15
C ILE A 125 25.24 21.21 -8.82
N VAL A 126 26.20 20.43 -8.31
CA VAL A 126 27.56 20.93 -8.01
C VAL A 126 28.21 21.49 -9.27
N GLY A 127 28.09 20.80 -10.41
CA GLY A 127 28.60 21.28 -11.69
C GLY A 127 28.00 22.62 -12.14
N ILE A 128 26.73 22.88 -11.84
CA ILE A 128 26.09 24.19 -12.07
C ILE A 128 26.64 25.23 -11.10
N LEU A 129 26.68 24.91 -9.81
CA LEU A 129 27.15 25.83 -8.77
C LEU A 129 28.60 26.26 -9.01
N SER A 130 29.51 25.35 -9.35
CA SER A 130 30.92 25.66 -9.60
C SER A 130 31.15 26.64 -10.76
N ARG A 131 30.17 26.81 -11.66
CA ARG A 131 30.25 27.77 -12.79
C ARG A 131 29.77 29.17 -12.40
N LEU A 132 29.04 29.32 -11.29
CA LEU A 132 28.46 30.58 -10.86
C LEU A 132 29.50 31.69 -10.65
N PRO A 133 30.65 31.47 -9.99
CA PRO A 133 31.63 32.53 -9.75
C PRO A 133 32.12 33.18 -11.04
N LEU A 134 32.48 32.36 -12.04
CA LEU A 134 32.94 32.84 -13.34
C LEU A 134 31.82 33.56 -14.11
N THR A 135 30.58 33.05 -14.01
CA THR A 135 29.42 33.65 -14.66
C THR A 135 29.13 35.03 -14.08
N LEU A 136 29.19 35.18 -12.76
CA LEU A 136 29.00 36.44 -12.06
C LEU A 136 30.13 37.43 -12.37
N GLN A 137 31.38 36.99 -12.37
CA GLN A 137 32.52 37.82 -12.70
C GLN A 137 32.45 38.38 -14.13
N ARG A 138 31.96 37.56 -15.09
CA ARG A 138 31.74 38.00 -16.47
C ARG A 138 30.59 38.98 -16.62
N LYS A 139 29.50 38.78 -15.86
CA LYS A 139 28.28 39.58 -15.96
C LYS A 139 28.37 40.90 -15.18
N TYR A 140 29.15 40.92 -14.09
CA TYR A 140 29.33 42.05 -13.21
C TYR A 140 30.85 42.26 -12.96
N PRO A 141 31.56 42.93 -13.88
CA PRO A 141 33.01 43.14 -13.77
C PRO A 141 33.41 43.97 -12.53
N ASP A 142 32.49 44.78 -12.01
CA ASP A 142 32.69 45.64 -10.84
C ASP A 142 32.63 44.86 -9.51
N LEU A 143 32.29 43.57 -9.53
CA LEU A 143 32.28 42.75 -8.33
C LEU A 143 33.71 42.55 -7.82
N THR A 144 33.96 42.92 -6.56
CA THR A 144 35.28 42.74 -5.95
C THR A 144 35.65 41.26 -5.85
N THR A 145 36.95 40.98 -5.90
CA THR A 145 37.48 39.61 -5.74
C THR A 145 37.06 38.98 -4.41
N GLU A 146 36.97 39.78 -3.34
CA GLU A 146 36.52 39.33 -2.02
C GLU A 146 35.09 38.77 -2.05
N HIS A 147 34.16 39.42 -2.76
CA HIS A 147 32.80 38.91 -2.91
C HIS A 147 32.76 37.60 -3.71
N ILE A 148 33.57 37.50 -4.76
CA ILE A 148 33.69 36.27 -5.56
C ILE A 148 34.23 35.12 -4.70
N ASP A 149 35.22 35.38 -3.85
CA ASP A 149 35.82 34.37 -2.99
C ASP A 149 34.90 33.93 -1.85
N ALA A 150 34.08 34.85 -1.30
CA ALA A 150 33.00 34.49 -0.40
C ALA A 150 31.98 33.55 -1.06
N ILE A 151 31.58 33.84 -2.30
CA ILE A 151 30.66 32.99 -3.08
C ILE A 151 31.27 31.61 -3.34
N LYS A 152 32.55 31.54 -3.75
CA LYS A 152 33.25 30.26 -3.92
C LYS A 152 33.27 29.44 -2.63
N THR A 153 33.47 30.09 -1.49
CA THR A 153 33.50 29.43 -0.18
C THR A 153 32.15 28.79 0.15
N GLU A 154 31.04 29.49 -0.07
CA GLU A 154 29.70 28.93 0.16
C GLU A 154 29.37 27.80 -0.82
N ILE A 155 29.79 27.92 -2.09
CA ILE A 155 29.64 26.84 -3.08
C ILE A 155 30.44 25.60 -2.68
N ALA A 156 31.65 25.77 -2.15
CA ALA A 156 32.46 24.65 -1.67
C ALA A 156 31.75 23.90 -0.52
N LYS A 157 31.22 24.63 0.47
CA LYS A 157 30.42 24.02 1.56
C LYS A 157 29.21 23.24 1.04
N ALA A 158 28.48 23.80 0.08
CA ALA A 158 27.35 23.12 -0.54
C ALA A 158 27.78 21.84 -1.29
N SER A 159 28.93 21.91 -1.97
CA SER A 159 29.50 20.78 -2.72
C SER A 159 29.96 19.65 -1.80
N ASP A 160 30.59 19.99 -0.67
CA ASP A 160 31.02 19.02 0.33
C ASP A 160 29.81 18.30 0.95
N LYS A 161 28.72 19.04 1.21
CA LYS A 161 27.48 18.41 1.69
C LYS A 161 26.88 17.47 0.65
N ALA A 162 26.84 17.89 -0.62
CA ALA A 162 26.35 17.08 -1.73
C ALA A 162 27.17 15.79 -1.94
N ALA A 163 28.47 15.80 -1.64
CA ALA A 163 29.31 14.60 -1.68
C ALA A 163 28.87 13.51 -0.69
N THR A 164 28.18 13.90 0.40
CA THR A 164 27.65 12.96 1.41
C THR A 164 26.26 12.42 1.08
N ILE A 165 25.69 12.73 -0.10
CA ILE A 165 24.33 12.30 -0.44
C ILE A 165 24.19 10.79 -0.66
N ALA A 166 25.28 10.12 -1.04
CA ALA A 166 25.33 8.68 -1.24
C ALA A 166 25.55 7.89 0.06
N ASP A 167 25.76 8.58 1.19
CA ASP A 167 25.90 7.97 2.51
C ASP A 167 24.51 7.70 3.09
N VAL A 168 23.87 6.65 2.60
CA VAL A 168 22.49 6.28 2.96
C VAL A 168 22.35 6.04 4.46
N GLU A 169 23.33 5.40 5.10
CA GLU A 169 23.30 5.12 6.55
C GLU A 169 23.18 6.39 7.37
N LYS A 170 24.01 7.41 7.06
CA LYS A 170 23.97 8.70 7.73
C LYS A 170 22.60 9.39 7.61
N TRP A 171 21.96 9.31 6.45
CA TRP A 171 20.65 9.95 6.23
C TRP A 171 19.51 9.16 6.86
N VAL A 172 19.60 7.84 6.91
CA VAL A 172 18.66 6.98 7.64
C VAL A 172 18.73 7.26 9.14
N ASP A 173 19.93 7.38 9.69
CA ASP A 173 20.14 7.75 11.10
C ASP A 173 19.58 9.15 11.42
N ASP A 174 19.79 10.12 10.53
CA ASP A 174 19.24 11.47 10.67
C ASP A 174 17.70 11.45 10.61
N PHE A 175 17.12 10.67 9.70
CA PHE A 175 15.68 10.48 9.58
C PHE A 175 15.07 9.87 10.84
N ARG A 176 15.68 8.83 11.41
CA ARG A 176 15.21 8.22 12.67
C ARG A 176 15.24 9.21 13.83
N ARG A 177 16.38 9.90 14.00
CA ARG A 177 16.53 10.95 15.04
C ARG A 177 15.49 12.06 14.92
N THR A 178 15.15 12.47 13.70
CA THR A 178 14.17 13.54 13.46
C THR A 178 12.71 13.07 13.54
N SER A 179 12.47 11.79 13.26
CA SER A 179 11.12 11.18 13.32
C SER A 179 10.74 10.68 14.73
N GLY A 180 11.69 10.64 15.66
CA GLY A 180 11.44 10.21 17.04
C GLY A 180 11.33 8.69 17.23
N GLU A 181 11.82 7.92 16.24
CA GLU A 181 12.10 6.47 16.35
C GLU A 181 13.52 6.24 16.86
#